data_AF-A0A1G8IHT6-F1
#
_entry.id   AF-A0A1G8IHT6-F1
#
_cell.length_a   1.000
_cell.length_b   1.000
_cell.length_c   1.000
_cell.angle_alpha   90.00
_cell.angle_beta   90.00
_cell.angle_gamma   90.00
#
_symmetry.space_group_name_H-M   'P 1'
#
loop_
_entity.id
_entity.type
_entity.pdbx_description
1 polymer ?
#
loop_
_entity_poly.entity_id
_entity_poly.type
_entity_poly.pdbx_seq_one_letter_code
_entity_poly.pdbx_strand_id
1 'polypeptide(L)'
;MPAKKKYVLLYCSDCREETLVAAKKHIRKYFCALCGENVALEVADKLWIDKLYYKKKHWTEDEDTALIYGFQKGCSFREIADGLMYRSPQAVRRRVQQLQSKGVLS
;
A
#
# COMPACT_ATOMS: atom_id res chain seq x y z
N MET A 1 9.08 6.50 17.52
CA MET A 1 8.88 5.13 16.96
C MET A 1 7.41 4.97 16.61
N PRO A 2 7.03 4.31 15.49
CA PRO A 2 5.62 4.05 15.20
C PRO A 2 5.00 3.22 16.34
N ALA A 3 3.83 3.61 16.82
CA ALA A 3 3.16 2.87 17.89
C ALA A 3 2.74 1.48 17.39
N LYS A 4 3.02 0.43 18.17
CA LYS A 4 2.57 -0.94 17.87
C LYS A 4 1.06 -0.94 17.69
N LYS A 5 0.57 -1.52 16.58
CA LYS A 5 -0.87 -1.69 16.36
C LYS A 5 -1.23 -3.16 16.59
N LYS A 6 -2.35 -3.37 17.28
CA LYS A 6 -2.93 -4.70 17.46
C LYS A 6 -3.69 -5.08 16.21
N TYR A 7 -3.46 -6.29 15.73
CA TYR A 7 -4.20 -6.89 14.63
C TYR A 7 -4.83 -8.20 15.10
N VAL A 8 -5.90 -8.61 14.43
CA VAL A 8 -6.54 -9.91 14.61
C VAL A 8 -6.50 -10.60 13.26
N LEU A 9 -5.98 -11.82 13.23
CA LEU A 9 -6.09 -12.71 12.11
C LEU A 9 -7.41 -13.46 12.25
N LEU A 10 -8.25 -13.36 11.23
CA LEU A 10 -9.56 -13.98 11.17
C LEU A 10 -9.52 -15.10 10.14
N TYR A 11 -10.11 -16.23 10.46
CA TYR A 11 -10.34 -17.31 9.52
C TYR A 11 -11.85 -17.45 9.29
N CYS A 12 -12.29 -17.43 8.05
CA CYS A 12 -13.68 -17.68 7.70
C CYS A 12 -13.82 -19.10 7.15
N SER A 13 -14.57 -19.97 7.81
CA SER A 13 -14.75 -21.37 7.36
C SER A 13 -15.55 -21.47 6.06
N ASP A 14 -16.44 -20.51 5.78
CA ASP A 14 -17.22 -20.49 4.54
C ASP A 14 -16.37 -20.06 3.34
N CYS A 15 -15.59 -18.97 3.49
CA CYS A 15 -14.71 -18.50 2.43
C CYS A 15 -13.37 -19.26 2.37
N ARG A 16 -13.03 -20.01 3.43
CA ARG A 16 -11.73 -20.69 3.63
C ARG A 16 -10.52 -19.76 3.47
N GLU A 17 -10.68 -18.52 3.90
CA GLU A 17 -9.70 -17.46 3.70
C GLU A 17 -9.33 -16.80 5.02
N GLU A 18 -8.06 -16.39 5.10
CA GLU A 18 -7.51 -15.68 6.24
C GLU A 18 -7.46 -14.18 5.96
N THR A 19 -7.96 -13.36 6.89
CA THR A 19 -7.94 -11.92 6.75
C THR A 19 -7.35 -11.26 7.99
N LEU A 20 -6.39 -10.37 7.77
CA LEU A 20 -5.79 -9.55 8.82
C LEU A 20 -6.53 -8.22 8.98
N VAL A 21 -7.10 -7.98 10.16
CA VAL A 21 -7.82 -6.72 10.47
C VAL A 21 -7.19 -5.99 11.65
N ALA A 22 -7.26 -4.65 11.64
CA ALA A 22 -6.82 -3.86 12.79
C ALA A 22 -7.78 -4.05 13.96
N ALA A 23 -7.26 -4.46 15.12
CA ALA A 23 -8.06 -4.63 16.32
C ALA A 23 -8.48 -3.25 16.85
N LYS A 24 -9.78 -3.01 17.01
CA LYS A 24 -10.32 -1.80 17.65
C LYS A 24 -10.87 -2.15 19.03
N LYS A 25 -10.59 -1.29 20.02
CA LYS A 25 -10.96 -1.48 21.44
C LYS A 25 -12.45 -1.77 21.69
N HIS A 26 -13.34 -1.29 20.81
CA HIS A 26 -14.80 -1.39 20.96
C HIS A 26 -15.47 -2.34 19.97
N ILE A 27 -14.71 -3.02 19.11
CA ILE A 27 -15.30 -4.00 18.20
C ILE A 27 -15.57 -5.29 18.97
N ARG A 28 -16.85 -5.66 19.08
CA ARG A 28 -17.30 -6.93 19.70
C ARG A 28 -17.45 -8.07 18.70
N LYS A 29 -17.60 -7.76 17.41
CA LYS A 29 -17.79 -8.73 16.33
C LYS A 29 -16.96 -8.34 15.13
N TYR A 30 -16.25 -9.30 14.57
CA TYR A 30 -15.57 -9.15 13.29
C TYR A 30 -16.47 -9.67 12.16
N PHE A 31 -16.17 -9.29 10.93
CA PHE A 31 -16.86 -9.77 9.74
C PHE A 31 -15.79 -10.23 8.75
N CYS A 32 -16.09 -11.30 8.01
CA CYS A 32 -15.26 -11.76 6.90
C CYS A 32 -15.14 -10.63 5.86
N ALA A 33 -13.93 -10.36 5.37
CA ALA A 33 -13.73 -9.33 4.36
C ALA A 33 -14.26 -9.71 2.97
N LEU A 34 -14.57 -10.99 2.75
CA LEU A 34 -15.07 -11.50 1.47
C LEU A 34 -16.60 -11.63 1.46
N CYS A 35 -17.18 -12.42 2.37
CA CYS A 35 -18.64 -12.62 2.41
C CYS A 35 -19.39 -11.61 3.28
N GLY A 36 -18.70 -10.84 4.14
CA GLY A 36 -19.35 -9.88 5.04
C GLY A 36 -20.08 -10.52 6.23
N GLU A 37 -20.02 -11.84 6.39
CA GLU A 37 -20.68 -12.56 7.49
C GLU A 37 -19.77 -12.74 8.71
N ASN A 38 -20.37 -13.08 9.86
CA ASN A 38 -19.66 -13.34 11.12
C ASN A 38 -19.97 -14.70 11.75
N VAL A 39 -20.80 -15.51 11.09
CA VAL A 39 -21.30 -16.78 11.66
C VAL A 39 -20.20 -17.83 11.67
N ALA A 40 -19.49 -17.99 10.55
CA ALA A 40 -18.40 -18.94 10.38
C ALA A 40 -17.01 -18.29 10.55
N LEU A 41 -16.91 -17.22 11.34
CA LEU A 41 -15.69 -16.43 11.50
C LEU A 41 -15.03 -16.69 12.84
N GLU A 42 -13.80 -17.19 12.80
CA GLU A 42 -13.00 -17.52 13.97
C GLU A 42 -11.80 -16.57 14.09
N VAL A 43 -11.40 -16.28 15.33
CA VAL A 43 -10.16 -15.55 15.60
C VAL A 43 -9.02 -16.56 15.62
N ALA A 44 -8.24 -16.61 14.54
CA ALA A 44 -7.09 -17.49 14.41
C ALA A 44 -5.92 -17.03 15.28
N ASP A 45 -5.61 -15.72 15.30
CA ASP A 45 -4.50 -15.17 16.10
C ASP A 45 -4.68 -13.68 16.44
N LYS A 46 -3.93 -13.19 17.44
CA LYS A 46 -3.84 -11.78 17.84
C LYS A 46 -2.40 -11.30 17.71
N LEU A 47 -2.13 -10.58 16.62
CA LEU A 47 -0.79 -10.14 16.26
C LEU A 47 -0.50 -8.72 16.76
N TRP A 48 0.72 -8.50 17.21
CA TRP A 48 1.25 -7.16 17.50
C TRP A 48 2.24 -6.79 16.41
N ILE A 49 1.79 -5.95 15.48
CA ILE A 49 2.57 -5.59 14.31
C ILE A 49 2.97 -4.13 14.43
N ASP A 50 4.28 -3.91 14.48
CA ASP A 50 4.87 -2.56 14.57
C ASP A 50 4.72 -1.84 13.22
N LYS A 51 4.86 -2.59 12.12
CA LYS A 51 4.66 -2.13 10.75
C LYS A 51 4.34 -3.34 9.87
N LEU A 52 3.27 -3.27 9.07
CA LEU A 52 3.18 -4.14 7.90
C LEU A 52 4.43 -3.89 7.08
N TYR A 53 5.11 -4.94 6.63
CA TYR A 53 6.42 -4.86 5.99
C TYR A 53 6.30 -4.17 4.62
N TYR A 54 6.12 -2.85 4.64
CA TYR A 54 6.07 -2.01 3.46
C TYR A 54 7.50 -1.64 3.12
N LYS A 55 8.18 -2.49 2.35
CA LYS A 55 9.46 -2.14 1.74
C LYS A 55 9.18 -1.03 0.73
N LYS A 56 9.79 0.15 0.92
CA LYS A 56 9.70 1.22 -0.08
C LYS A 56 10.26 0.67 -1.40
N LYS A 57 9.43 0.61 -2.44
CA LYS A 57 9.88 0.18 -3.78
C LYS A 57 10.91 1.19 -4.29
N HIS A 58 12.14 0.73 -4.53
CA HIS A 58 13.20 1.53 -5.14
C HIS A 58 12.81 1.94 -6.56
N TRP A 59 13.24 3.12 -6.99
CA TRP A 59 13.10 3.54 -8.40
C TRP A 59 14.13 2.79 -9.23
N THR A 60 13.66 2.17 -10.31
CA THR A 60 14.51 1.57 -11.32
C THR A 60 14.92 2.60 -12.36
N GLU A 61 15.98 2.33 -13.11
CA GLU A 61 16.44 3.20 -14.19
C GLU A 61 15.39 3.34 -15.31
N ASP A 62 14.67 2.25 -15.63
CA ASP A 62 13.57 2.26 -16.61
C ASP A 62 12.41 3.15 -16.15
N GLU A 63 12.02 3.08 -14.86
CA GLU A 63 10.97 3.93 -14.31
C GLU A 63 11.39 5.41 -14.32
N ASP A 64 12.66 5.72 -13.98
CA ASP A 64 13.18 7.08 -14.07
C ASP A 64 13.21 7.56 -15.53
N THR A 65 13.59 6.71 -16.48
CA THR A 65 13.64 7.04 -17.91
C THR A 65 12.26 7.37 -18.46
N ALA A 66 11.27 6.53 -18.16
CA ALA A 66 9.87 6.76 -18.54
C ALA A 66 9.30 8.03 -17.86
N LEU A 67 9.63 8.27 -16.60
CA LEU A 67 9.21 9.46 -15.86
C LEU A 67 9.81 10.74 -16.46
N ILE A 68 11.12 10.75 -16.75
CA ILE A 68 11.81 11.89 -17.36
C ILE A 68 11.21 12.20 -18.72
N TYR A 69 11.00 11.19 -19.55
CA TYR A 69 10.38 11.34 -20.87
C TYR A 69 8.98 11.94 -20.76
N GLY A 70 8.11 11.38 -19.91
CA GLY A 70 6.75 11.90 -19.71
C GLY A 70 6.74 13.33 -19.18
N PHE A 71 7.63 13.66 -18.25
CA PHE A 71 7.74 15.02 -17.72
C PHE A 71 8.15 16.03 -18.80
N GLN A 72 9.16 15.69 -19.63
CA GLN A 72 9.62 16.55 -20.73
C GLN A 72 8.56 16.74 -21.83
N LYS A 73 7.63 15.77 -21.98
CA LYS A 73 6.47 15.88 -22.87
C LYS A 73 5.32 16.69 -22.28
N GLY A 74 5.45 17.20 -21.05
CA GLY A 74 4.41 17.97 -20.37
C GLY A 74 3.26 17.11 -19.86
N CYS A 75 3.43 15.79 -19.76
CA CYS A 75 2.42 14.92 -19.17
C CYS A 75 2.20 15.27 -17.70
N SER A 76 0.96 15.17 -17.25
CA SER A 76 0.62 15.30 -15.84
C SER A 76 1.21 14.13 -15.03
N PHE A 77 1.43 14.34 -13.74
CA PHE A 77 1.91 13.27 -12.85
C PHE A 77 0.96 12.08 -12.77
N ARG A 78 -0.33 12.29 -13.09
CA ARG A 78 -1.31 11.20 -13.16
C ARG A 78 -1.08 10.33 -14.39
N GLU A 79 -0.94 10.94 -15.57
CA GLU A 79 -0.66 10.21 -16.81
C GLU A 79 0.67 9.45 -16.73
N ILE A 80 1.70 10.06 -16.16
CA ILE A 80 2.98 9.39 -15.92
C ILE A 80 2.81 8.20 -14.97
N ALA A 81 2.02 8.35 -13.89
CA ALA A 81 1.77 7.27 -12.95
C ALA A 81 0.95 6.13 -13.57
N ASP A 82 -0.02 6.43 -14.43
CA ASP A 82 -0.84 5.43 -15.11
C ASP A 82 0.00 4.55 -16.06
N GLY A 83 1.10 5.10 -16.61
CA GLY A 83 2.10 4.35 -17.38
C GLY A 83 3.15 3.59 -16.55
N LEU A 84 3.22 3.83 -15.23
CA LEU A 84 4.21 3.22 -14.33
C LEU A 84 3.53 2.24 -13.36
N MET A 85 3.78 0.94 -13.57
CA MET A 85 3.14 -0.09 -12.76
C MET A 85 3.46 0.06 -11.26
N TYR A 86 2.41 0.21 -10.45
CA TYR A 86 2.44 0.38 -8.99
C TYR A 86 3.09 1.68 -8.49
N ARG A 87 3.03 2.77 -9.26
CA ARG A 87 3.41 4.11 -8.79
C ARG A 87 2.17 4.98 -8.61
N SER A 88 2.13 5.74 -7.52
CA SER A 88 1.09 6.75 -7.32
C SER A 88 1.54 8.10 -7.91
N PRO A 89 0.61 8.98 -8.31
CA PRO A 89 0.96 10.33 -8.80
C PRO A 89 1.80 11.12 -7.79
N GLN A 90 1.54 10.93 -6.49
CA GLN A 90 2.32 11.56 -5.42
C GLN A 90 3.76 11.01 -5.36
N ALA A 91 3.98 9.72 -5.64
CA ALA A 91 5.31 9.14 -5.71
C ALA A 91 6.09 9.69 -6.90
N VAL A 92 5.45 9.82 -8.07
CA VAL A 92 6.03 10.44 -9.27
C VAL A 92 6.44 11.88 -8.98
N ARG A 93 5.54 12.70 -8.44
CA ARG A 93 5.84 14.09 -8.06
C ARG A 93 7.05 14.21 -7.14
N ARG A 94 7.12 13.37 -6.11
CA ARG A 94 8.28 13.34 -5.18
C ARG A 94 9.57 12.92 -5.88
N ARG A 95 9.50 11.99 -6.85
CA ARG A 95 10.68 11.56 -7.59
C ARG A 95 11.18 12.65 -8.55
N VAL A 96 10.28 13.32 -9.25
CA VAL A 96 10.61 14.50 -10.08
C VAL A 96 11.39 15.54 -9.25
N GLN A 97 10.88 15.90 -8.06
CA GLN A 97 11.55 16.84 -7.17
C GLN A 97 12.97 16.37 -6.76
N GLN A 98 13.14 15.07 -6.50
CA GLN A 98 14.46 14.51 -6.19
C GLN A 98 15.42 14.57 -7.39
N LEU A 99 14.92 14.29 -8.60
CA LEU A 99 15.72 14.38 -9.83
C LEU A 99 16.11 15.83 -10.13
N GLN A 100 15.21 16.78 -9.89
CA GLN A 100 15.50 18.22 -9.98
C GLN A 100 16.57 18.66 -8.98
N SER A 101 16.45 18.26 -7.71
CA SER A 101 17.47 18.58 -6.70
C SER A 101 18.85 17.99 -7.00
N LYS A 102 18.91 16.96 -7.86
CA LYS A 102 20.14 16.30 -8.29
C LYS A 102 20.68 16.86 -9.63
N GLY A 103 19.98 17.79 -10.26
CA GLY A 103 20.33 18.34 -11.57
C GLY A 103 20.17 17.36 -12.74
N VAL A 104 19.45 16.24 -12.54
CA VAL A 104 19.17 15.25 -13.61
C VAL A 104 18.03 15.74 -14.51
N LEU A 105 17.12 16.54 -13.95
CA LEU A 105 15.94 17.04 -14.62
C LEU A 105 15.83 18.55 -14.34
N SER A 106 15.65 19.35 -15.38
CA SER A 106 15.50 20.81 -15.30
C SER A 106 14.04 21.20 -15.35
#